data_AF-A0A7Z6YCF4-F1
#
_entry.id   AF-A0A7Z6YCF4-F1
#
_cell.length_a   1.000
_cell.length_b   1.000
_cell.length_c   1.000
_cell.angle_alpha   90.00
_cell.angle_beta   90.00
_cell.angle_gamma   90.00
#
_symmetry.space_group_name_H-M   'P 1'
#
loop_
_entity.id
_entity.type
_entity.pdbx_description
1 polymer ?
#
loop_
_entity_poly.entity_id
_entity_poly.type
_entity_poly.pdbx_seq_one_letter_code
_entity_poly.pdbx_strand_id
1 'polypeptide(L)'
;RCKDIQKELKKAAAENKLQTEDLWFEILKTSIFIKNSAKDDFSEAFGGELQQLEEEEYYEKKELTLYQTHDIKIKSNAYKRFFEVEVDEDLSKIEIILDECFIVLDTEEHYQEMFAYIKECLAFQGVVFRHLSQMYENLKTELRKYQKEAQNKHFILYASSTFIPNTEEKSHFLLEEEYLPTHTIFLSDQEESFVKENYYIAKENQKVACVNYPKQGRDGRNLKGLYIELPKVANSPTPIGHDKNAFEEREENNALVYYSKALQGVKMEKGRLVSKQNFIFKNGIKSIEVPNLLGGVESGLALEIQAKDELSDAIDSNLI
;
A
#
# COMPACT_ATOMS: atom_id res chain seq x y z
N ARG A 1 5.70 -23.18 -25.30
CA ARG A 1 6.31 -22.95 -23.98
C ARG A 1 7.06 -21.62 -23.97
N CYS A 2 6.66 -20.70 -23.11
CA CYS A 2 7.29 -19.41 -22.91
C CYS A 2 7.70 -19.24 -21.45
N LYS A 3 8.85 -18.58 -21.21
CA LYS A 3 9.30 -18.20 -19.87
C LYS A 3 8.86 -16.78 -19.51
N ASP A 4 8.67 -15.94 -20.53
CA ASP A 4 8.30 -14.54 -20.40
C ASP A 4 7.02 -14.30 -21.22
N ILE A 5 5.88 -14.32 -20.53
CA ILE A 5 4.57 -14.13 -21.16
C ILE A 5 4.41 -12.70 -21.70
N GLN A 6 4.99 -11.72 -21.02
CA GLN A 6 4.93 -10.31 -21.44
C GLN A 6 5.57 -10.12 -22.82
N LYS A 7 6.72 -10.77 -23.03
CA LYS A 7 7.41 -10.75 -24.31
C LYS A 7 6.59 -11.40 -25.42
N GLU A 8 5.94 -12.54 -25.15
CA GLU A 8 5.08 -13.21 -26.13
C GLU A 8 3.83 -12.39 -26.49
N LEU A 9 3.19 -11.73 -25.51
CA LEU A 9 2.06 -10.83 -25.79
C LEU A 9 2.49 -9.63 -26.63
N LYS A 10 3.63 -8.99 -26.31
CA LYS A 10 4.17 -7.87 -27.11
C LYS A 10 4.46 -8.29 -28.55
N LYS A 11 5.01 -9.49 -28.73
CA LYS A 11 5.27 -10.06 -30.06
C LYS A 11 3.97 -10.28 -30.82
N ALA A 12 2.96 -10.91 -30.21
CA ALA A 12 1.67 -11.14 -30.83
C ALA A 12 0.94 -9.82 -31.15
N ALA A 13 1.01 -8.82 -30.27
CA ALA A 13 0.46 -7.49 -30.49
C ALA A 13 1.10 -6.83 -31.73
N ALA A 14 2.43 -6.86 -31.82
CA ALA A 14 3.17 -6.31 -32.96
C ALA A 14 2.83 -7.03 -34.28
N GLU A 15 2.75 -8.36 -34.28
CA GLU A 15 2.41 -9.17 -35.45
C GLU A 15 0.99 -8.90 -35.96
N ASN A 16 0.05 -8.61 -35.05
CA ASN A 16 -1.36 -8.40 -35.36
C ASN A 16 -1.78 -6.92 -35.39
N LYS A 17 -0.85 -5.98 -35.18
CA LYS A 17 -1.10 -4.52 -35.10
C LYS A 17 -2.14 -4.14 -34.06
N LEU A 18 -2.08 -4.79 -32.90
CA LEU A 18 -2.91 -4.52 -31.74
C LEU A 18 -2.09 -3.82 -30.64
N GLN A 19 -2.76 -3.19 -29.67
CA GLN A 19 -2.08 -2.79 -28.43
C GLN A 19 -1.88 -4.02 -27.53
N THR A 20 -0.87 -4.00 -26.67
CA THR A 20 -0.58 -5.17 -25.81
C THR A 20 -1.70 -5.35 -24.77
N GLU A 21 -2.30 -4.24 -24.36
CA GLU A 21 -3.39 -4.14 -23.38
C GLU A 21 -4.69 -4.77 -23.91
N ASP A 22 -4.86 -4.84 -25.24
CA ASP A 22 -5.99 -5.48 -25.92
C ASP A 22 -5.89 -7.01 -25.92
N LEU A 23 -4.75 -7.56 -25.49
CA LEU A 23 -4.46 -8.99 -25.45
C LEU A 23 -4.41 -9.51 -24.02
N TRP A 24 -4.89 -10.73 -23.86
CA TRP A 24 -4.72 -11.52 -22.66
C TRP A 24 -4.33 -12.96 -23.03
N PHE A 25 -4.26 -13.84 -22.05
CA PHE A 25 -3.94 -15.23 -22.30
C PHE A 25 -4.67 -16.17 -21.35
N GLU A 26 -4.63 -17.45 -21.68
CA GLU A 26 -5.07 -18.56 -20.84
C GLU A 26 -3.91 -19.53 -20.70
N ILE A 27 -3.69 -20.05 -19.49
CA ILE A 27 -2.65 -21.04 -19.22
C ILE A 27 -3.19 -22.43 -19.57
N LEU A 28 -2.57 -23.10 -20.54
CA LEU A 28 -2.89 -24.47 -20.93
C LEU A 28 -2.09 -25.49 -20.11
N LYS A 29 -0.82 -25.19 -19.86
CA LYS A 29 0.09 -26.04 -19.08
C LYS A 29 1.19 -25.21 -18.44
N THR A 30 1.57 -25.56 -17.22
CA THR A 30 2.79 -25.08 -16.57
C THR A 30 3.78 -26.22 -16.40
N SER A 31 5.04 -25.98 -16.73
CA SER A 31 6.17 -26.88 -16.46
C SER A 31 7.17 -26.16 -15.56
N ILE A 32 7.52 -26.77 -14.43
CA ILE A 32 8.52 -26.26 -13.49
C ILE A 32 9.81 -27.01 -13.75
N PHE A 33 10.92 -26.29 -13.84
CA PHE A 33 12.25 -26.86 -14.00
C PHE A 33 13.08 -26.54 -12.76
N ILE A 34 13.75 -27.55 -12.22
CA ILE A 34 14.55 -27.45 -11.00
C ILE A 34 15.99 -27.87 -11.25
N LYS A 35 16.89 -27.33 -10.43
CA LYS A 35 18.31 -27.66 -10.38
C LYS A 35 18.71 -27.67 -8.90
N ASN A 36 19.06 -28.85 -8.38
CA ASN A 36 19.28 -29.07 -6.95
C ASN A 36 20.65 -28.57 -6.46
N SER A 37 21.66 -28.61 -7.32
CA SER A 37 23.00 -28.09 -7.04
C SER A 37 23.56 -27.33 -8.24
N ALA A 38 24.58 -26.50 -8.03
CA ALA A 38 25.23 -25.73 -9.11
C ALA A 38 25.80 -26.61 -10.24
N LYS A 39 26.10 -27.88 -9.97
CA LYS A 39 26.67 -28.84 -10.93
C LYS A 39 25.65 -29.58 -11.77
N ASP A 40 24.38 -29.56 -11.35
CA ASP A 40 23.31 -30.29 -12.05
C ASP A 40 22.79 -29.50 -13.25
N ASP A 41 22.19 -30.20 -14.20
CA ASP A 41 21.39 -29.58 -15.24
C ASP A 41 19.95 -29.36 -14.76
N PHE A 42 19.22 -28.44 -15.41
CA PHE A 42 17.81 -28.28 -15.13
C PHE A 42 17.01 -29.48 -15.65
N SER A 43 16.20 -30.08 -14.78
CA SER A 43 15.21 -31.11 -15.13
C SER A 43 13.80 -30.60 -14.90
N GLU A 44 12.84 -31.04 -15.73
CA GLU A 44 11.42 -30.78 -15.47
C GLU A 44 11.01 -31.57 -14.21
N ALA A 45 10.40 -30.89 -13.24
CA ALA A 45 9.96 -31.48 -11.99
C ALA A 45 8.65 -32.24 -12.20
N PHE A 46 8.56 -33.47 -11.69
CA PHE A 46 7.36 -34.30 -11.81
C PHE A 46 6.96 -34.95 -10.48
N GLY A 47 5.65 -35.19 -10.33
CA GLY A 47 5.11 -36.02 -9.25
C GLY A 47 5.60 -35.60 -7.86
N GLY A 48 6.41 -36.46 -7.24
CA GLY A 48 6.96 -36.23 -5.90
C GLY A 48 7.85 -34.99 -5.78
N GLU A 49 8.56 -34.59 -6.85
CA GLU A 49 9.38 -33.36 -6.83
C GLU A 49 8.53 -32.10 -6.75
N LEU A 50 7.36 -32.11 -7.42
CA LEU A 50 6.39 -31.01 -7.30
C LEU A 50 5.80 -30.95 -5.90
N GLN A 51 5.57 -32.09 -5.26
CA GLN A 51 5.12 -32.13 -3.86
C GLN A 51 6.20 -31.63 -2.90
N GLN A 52 7.46 -32.00 -3.11
CA GLN A 52 8.59 -31.51 -2.32
C GLN A 52 8.76 -30.00 -2.45
N LEU A 53 8.47 -29.41 -3.61
CA LEU A 53 8.47 -27.96 -3.77
C LEU A 53 7.47 -27.27 -2.84
N GLU A 54 6.38 -27.93 -2.41
CA GLU A 54 5.46 -27.36 -1.43
C GLU A 54 6.04 -27.34 0.00
N GLU A 55 7.10 -28.09 0.26
CA GLU A 55 7.78 -28.12 1.57
C GLU A 55 8.78 -26.97 1.70
N GLU A 56 8.61 -26.13 2.73
CA GLU A 56 9.45 -24.93 2.89
C GLU A 56 10.94 -25.26 3.10
N GLU A 57 11.26 -26.34 3.82
CA GLU A 57 12.65 -26.76 4.03
C GLU A 57 13.36 -27.08 2.71
N TYR A 58 12.67 -27.74 1.78
CA TYR A 58 13.23 -28.05 0.47
C TYR A 58 13.34 -26.80 -0.40
N TYR A 59 12.28 -26.00 -0.44
CA TYR A 59 12.22 -24.78 -1.24
C TYR A 59 13.31 -23.77 -0.84
N GLU A 60 13.60 -23.61 0.45
CA GLU A 60 14.56 -22.62 0.96
C GLU A 60 16.04 -23.02 0.82
N LYS A 61 16.34 -24.20 0.28
CA LYS A 61 17.74 -24.60 0.03
C LYS A 61 18.43 -23.59 -0.88
N LYS A 62 19.49 -22.91 -0.41
CA LYS A 62 20.20 -21.86 -1.18
C LYS A 62 20.69 -22.32 -2.56
N GLU A 63 21.07 -23.59 -2.69
CA GLU A 63 21.55 -24.17 -3.95
C GLU A 63 20.45 -24.48 -4.97
N LEU A 64 19.20 -24.61 -4.51
CA LEU A 64 18.05 -24.86 -5.38
C LEU A 64 17.85 -23.68 -6.31
N THR A 65 17.82 -23.94 -7.61
CA THR A 65 17.40 -22.96 -8.61
C THR A 65 16.22 -23.53 -9.37
N LEU A 66 15.23 -22.69 -9.67
CA LEU A 66 14.08 -23.10 -10.44
C LEU A 66 13.59 -22.01 -11.39
N TYR A 67 12.86 -22.41 -12.40
CA TYR A 67 12.07 -21.51 -13.24
C TYR A 67 10.82 -22.22 -13.76
N GLN A 68 9.85 -21.44 -14.20
CA GLN A 68 8.63 -21.95 -14.79
C GLN A 68 8.53 -21.58 -16.26
N THR A 69 7.84 -22.42 -17.02
CA THR A 69 7.43 -22.12 -18.39
C THR A 69 5.96 -22.45 -18.56
N HIS A 70 5.29 -21.68 -19.41
CA HIS A 70 3.87 -21.82 -19.64
C HIS A 70 3.60 -22.08 -21.13
N ASP A 71 2.73 -23.05 -21.39
CA ASP A 71 2.01 -23.13 -22.65
C ASP A 71 0.75 -22.28 -22.51
N ILE A 72 0.61 -21.27 -23.37
CA ILE A 72 -0.46 -20.29 -23.29
C ILE A 72 -1.25 -20.22 -24.59
N LYS A 73 -2.52 -19.84 -24.47
CA LYS A 73 -3.37 -19.46 -25.58
C LYS A 73 -3.65 -17.96 -25.49
N ILE A 74 -3.22 -17.20 -26.49
CA ILE A 74 -3.46 -15.75 -26.54
C ILE A 74 -4.91 -15.51 -26.98
N LYS A 75 -5.59 -14.58 -26.31
CA LYS A 75 -6.99 -14.20 -26.54
C LYS A 75 -7.14 -12.68 -26.47
N SER A 76 -8.27 -12.16 -26.96
CA SER A 76 -8.61 -10.75 -26.76
C SER A 76 -8.96 -10.49 -25.29
N ASN A 77 -8.51 -9.35 -24.77
CA ASN A 77 -8.86 -8.86 -23.45
C ASN A 77 -10.20 -8.10 -23.52
N ALA A 78 -11.30 -8.85 -23.55
CA ALA A 78 -12.60 -8.27 -23.91
C ALA A 78 -13.29 -7.49 -22.77
N TYR A 79 -12.84 -7.60 -21.52
CA TYR A 79 -13.52 -6.98 -20.38
C TYR A 79 -12.59 -6.76 -19.19
N LYS A 80 -12.68 -5.57 -18.58
CA LYS A 80 -12.05 -5.27 -17.30
C LYS A 80 -12.72 -6.10 -16.20
N ARG A 81 -11.92 -6.65 -15.28
CA ARG A 81 -12.42 -7.37 -14.11
C ARG A 81 -12.78 -6.39 -13.00
N PHE A 82 -13.79 -6.73 -12.22
CA PHE A 82 -14.21 -5.99 -11.02
C PHE A 82 -13.35 -6.34 -9.79
N PHE A 83 -12.14 -6.83 -10.01
CA PHE A 83 -11.16 -7.06 -8.97
C PHE A 83 -9.76 -7.01 -9.57
N GLU A 84 -8.78 -6.73 -8.73
CA GLU A 84 -7.38 -6.65 -9.07
C GLU A 84 -6.58 -7.66 -8.25
N VAL A 85 -5.49 -8.14 -8.83
CA VAL A 85 -4.55 -9.08 -8.20
C VAL A 85 -3.22 -8.37 -8.13
N GLU A 86 -2.81 -8.03 -6.92
CA GLU A 86 -1.56 -7.32 -6.68
C GLU A 86 -0.55 -8.27 -6.05
N VAL A 87 0.68 -8.22 -6.56
CA VAL A 87 1.84 -8.77 -5.88
C VAL A 87 2.60 -7.58 -5.35
N ASP A 88 2.91 -7.56 -4.06
CA ASP A 88 3.64 -6.45 -3.46
C ASP A 88 5.02 -6.25 -4.08
N GLU A 89 5.60 -5.08 -3.87
CA GLU A 89 6.88 -4.68 -4.47
C GLU A 89 8.03 -5.63 -4.08
N ASP A 90 8.02 -6.12 -2.84
CA ASP A 90 8.99 -7.07 -2.32
C ASP A 90 8.76 -8.51 -2.82
N LEU A 91 7.64 -8.76 -3.50
CA LEU A 91 7.22 -10.07 -3.96
C LEU A 91 7.09 -11.06 -2.80
N SER A 92 6.57 -10.62 -1.66
CA SER A 92 6.35 -11.40 -0.45
C SER A 92 4.90 -11.82 -0.26
N LYS A 93 3.92 -11.12 -0.85
CA LYS A 93 2.50 -11.39 -0.68
C LYS A 93 1.69 -11.13 -1.94
N ILE A 94 0.52 -11.75 -1.99
CA ILE A 94 -0.49 -11.65 -3.04
C ILE A 94 -1.76 -11.13 -2.40
N GLU A 95 -2.24 -10.00 -2.87
CA GLU A 95 -3.44 -9.33 -2.39
C GLU A 95 -4.50 -9.31 -3.47
N ILE A 96 -5.75 -9.42 -3.04
CA ILE A 96 -6.93 -9.27 -3.88
C ILE A 96 -7.65 -8.00 -3.45
N ILE A 97 -7.93 -7.15 -4.43
CA ILE A 97 -8.65 -5.89 -4.24
C ILE A 97 -9.95 -5.99 -5.02
N LEU A 98 -11.07 -5.95 -4.31
CA LEU A 98 -12.41 -6.00 -4.88
C LEU A 98 -12.90 -4.59 -5.21
N ASP A 99 -13.47 -4.42 -6.41
CA ASP A 99 -14.15 -3.18 -6.79
C ASP A 99 -15.40 -2.96 -5.91
N GLU A 100 -15.84 -1.70 -5.81
CA GLU A 100 -17.06 -1.33 -5.07
C GLU A 100 -18.31 -2.06 -5.57
N CYS A 101 -18.34 -2.36 -6.87
CA CYS A 101 -19.45 -3.06 -7.51
C CYS A 101 -19.24 -4.57 -7.61
N PHE A 102 -18.25 -5.14 -6.91
CA PHE A 102 -17.99 -6.57 -6.96
C PHE A 102 -19.10 -7.38 -6.28
N ILE A 103 -19.66 -8.34 -7.02
CA ILE A 103 -20.70 -9.25 -6.55
C ILE A 103 -20.11 -10.65 -6.46
N VAL A 104 -20.18 -11.24 -5.26
CA VAL A 104 -19.80 -12.65 -5.03
C VAL A 104 -20.97 -13.55 -5.37
N LEU A 105 -20.75 -14.48 -6.30
CA LEU A 105 -21.60 -15.65 -6.50
C LEU A 105 -20.99 -16.82 -5.73
N ASP A 106 -21.67 -17.35 -4.70
CA ASP A 106 -21.18 -18.51 -3.92
C ASP A 106 -21.40 -19.82 -4.69
N THR A 107 -20.74 -19.94 -5.85
CA THR A 107 -20.74 -21.13 -6.70
C THR A 107 -19.32 -21.55 -7.01
N GLU A 108 -19.12 -22.86 -7.17
CA GLU A 108 -17.80 -23.41 -7.48
C GLU A 108 -17.28 -22.93 -8.84
N GLU A 109 -18.17 -22.75 -9.82
CA GLU A 109 -17.82 -22.21 -11.14
C GLU A 109 -17.26 -20.79 -11.03
N HIS A 110 -17.84 -19.94 -10.19
CA HIS A 110 -17.39 -18.57 -10.00
C HIS A 110 -16.00 -18.52 -9.34
N TYR A 111 -15.78 -19.34 -8.31
CA TYR A 111 -14.47 -19.47 -7.67
C TYR A 111 -13.40 -19.98 -8.64
N GLN A 112 -13.73 -20.97 -9.47
CA GLN A 112 -12.81 -21.51 -10.46
C GLN A 112 -12.46 -20.48 -11.55
N GLU A 113 -13.43 -19.71 -12.04
CA GLU A 113 -13.17 -18.64 -13.02
C GLU A 113 -12.25 -17.56 -12.43
N MET A 114 -12.57 -17.10 -11.22
CA MET A 114 -11.79 -16.08 -10.54
C MET A 114 -10.36 -16.58 -10.27
N PHE A 115 -10.20 -17.81 -9.78
CA PHE A 115 -8.90 -18.39 -9.49
C PHE A 115 -8.09 -18.70 -10.76
N ALA A 116 -8.74 -19.04 -11.87
CA ALA A 116 -8.07 -19.17 -13.16
C ALA A 116 -7.44 -17.84 -13.60
N TYR A 117 -8.18 -16.74 -13.48
CA TYR A 117 -7.65 -15.40 -13.75
C TYR A 117 -6.53 -15.00 -12.78
N ILE A 118 -6.67 -15.30 -11.49
CA ILE A 118 -5.60 -15.07 -10.51
C ILE A 118 -4.32 -15.80 -10.95
N LYS A 119 -4.39 -17.08 -11.34
CA LYS A 119 -3.23 -17.80 -11.86
C LYS A 119 -2.63 -17.16 -13.12
N GLU A 120 -3.47 -16.66 -14.03
CA GLU A 120 -3.01 -15.89 -15.20
C GLU A 120 -2.20 -14.67 -14.75
N CYS A 121 -2.72 -13.85 -13.82
CA CYS A 121 -1.99 -12.70 -13.26
C CYS A 121 -0.66 -13.10 -12.60
N LEU A 122 -0.64 -14.19 -11.82
CA LEU A 122 0.57 -14.68 -11.17
C LEU A 122 1.62 -15.15 -12.17
N ALA A 123 1.22 -15.89 -13.22
CA ALA A 123 2.14 -16.29 -14.29
C ALA A 123 2.67 -15.08 -15.08
N PHE A 124 1.82 -14.07 -15.31
CA PHE A 124 2.22 -12.83 -15.98
C PHE A 124 3.31 -12.08 -15.21
N GLN A 125 3.26 -12.12 -13.86
CA GLN A 125 4.27 -11.55 -12.97
C GLN A 125 5.48 -12.48 -12.75
N GLY A 126 5.43 -13.73 -13.20
CA GLY A 126 6.46 -14.74 -13.00
C GLY A 126 6.51 -15.31 -11.58
N VAL A 127 5.39 -15.26 -10.86
CA VAL A 127 5.24 -15.91 -9.55
C VAL A 127 5.27 -17.42 -9.71
N VAL A 128 6.03 -18.08 -8.86
CA VAL A 128 6.17 -19.54 -8.84
C VAL A 128 4.90 -20.15 -8.28
N PHE A 129 4.24 -20.96 -9.09
CA PHE A 129 3.06 -21.72 -8.65
C PHE A 129 3.41 -22.72 -7.54
N ARG A 130 3.09 -22.33 -6.30
CA ARG A 130 3.12 -23.13 -5.07
C ARG A 130 1.84 -22.85 -4.30
N HIS A 131 1.46 -23.79 -3.44
CA HIS A 131 0.35 -23.67 -2.49
C HIS A 131 -0.99 -23.30 -3.15
N LEU A 132 -1.17 -23.63 -4.44
CA LEU A 132 -2.36 -23.21 -5.21
C LEU A 132 -3.66 -23.70 -4.57
N SER A 133 -3.67 -24.92 -4.02
CA SER A 133 -4.83 -25.46 -3.31
C SER A 133 -5.17 -24.66 -2.05
N GLN A 134 -4.15 -24.22 -1.30
CA GLN A 134 -4.34 -23.39 -0.11
C GLN A 134 -4.85 -22.01 -0.49
N MET A 135 -4.27 -21.39 -1.53
CA MET A 135 -4.74 -20.11 -2.06
C MET A 135 -6.19 -20.19 -2.50
N TYR A 136 -6.58 -21.27 -3.18
CA TYR A 136 -7.94 -21.48 -3.63
C TYR A 136 -8.95 -21.56 -2.47
N GLU A 137 -8.63 -22.32 -1.42
CA GLU A 137 -9.49 -22.40 -0.23
C GLU A 137 -9.51 -21.10 0.57
N ASN A 138 -8.41 -20.35 0.61
CA ASN A 138 -8.37 -19.03 1.21
C ASN A 138 -9.25 -18.03 0.44
N LEU A 139 -9.18 -18.03 -0.89
CA LEU A 139 -10.06 -17.23 -1.75
C LEU A 139 -11.53 -17.48 -1.42
N LYS A 140 -11.94 -18.75 -1.38
CA LYS A 140 -13.32 -19.15 -1.04
C LYS A 140 -13.72 -18.66 0.34
N THR A 141 -12.82 -18.76 1.31
CA THR A 141 -13.06 -18.33 2.68
C THR A 141 -13.26 -16.82 2.76
N GLU A 142 -12.39 -16.03 2.15
CA GLU A 142 -12.45 -14.57 2.19
C GLU A 142 -13.64 -14.01 1.40
N LEU A 143 -13.97 -14.58 0.24
CA LEU A 143 -15.14 -14.15 -0.53
C LEU A 143 -16.47 -14.44 0.20
N ARG A 144 -16.55 -15.56 0.92
CA ARG A 144 -17.71 -15.87 1.77
C ARG A 144 -17.82 -14.93 2.97
N LYS A 145 -16.69 -14.49 3.54
CA LYS A 145 -16.69 -13.46 4.59
C LYS A 145 -17.15 -12.11 4.02
N TYR A 146 -16.60 -11.70 2.89
CA TYR A 146 -16.99 -10.48 2.19
C TYR A 146 -18.50 -10.45 1.90
N GLN A 147 -19.08 -11.56 1.42
CA GLN A 147 -20.52 -11.65 1.15
C GLN A 147 -21.39 -11.44 2.41
N LYS A 148 -20.90 -11.84 3.59
CA LYS A 148 -21.63 -11.73 4.87
C LYS A 148 -21.48 -10.37 5.53
N GLU A 149 -20.27 -9.82 5.49
CA GLU A 149 -19.87 -8.67 6.32
C GLU A 149 -19.69 -7.39 5.51
N ALA A 150 -19.48 -7.48 4.19
CA ALA A 150 -19.31 -6.38 3.24
C ALA A 150 -18.29 -5.29 3.66
N GLN A 151 -17.35 -5.63 4.54
CA GLN A 151 -16.47 -4.63 5.17
C GLN A 151 -15.09 -4.57 4.54
N ASN A 152 -14.49 -5.72 4.21
CA ASN A 152 -13.11 -5.73 3.74
C ASN A 152 -13.01 -6.04 2.25
N LYS A 153 -12.80 -4.99 1.44
CA LYS A 153 -12.58 -5.09 -0.01
C LYS A 153 -11.15 -5.56 -0.34
N HIS A 154 -10.26 -5.64 0.64
CA HIS A 154 -8.85 -5.98 0.45
C HIS A 154 -8.49 -7.18 1.32
N PHE A 155 -7.98 -8.26 0.73
CA PHE A 155 -7.52 -9.39 1.52
C PHE A 155 -6.27 -10.04 0.96
N ILE A 156 -5.46 -10.57 1.86
CA ILE A 156 -4.25 -11.31 1.52
C ILE A 156 -4.67 -12.72 1.10
N LEU A 157 -4.44 -13.05 -0.16
CA LEU A 157 -4.66 -14.39 -0.69
C LEU A 157 -3.54 -15.35 -0.27
N TYR A 158 -2.30 -14.86 -0.24
CA TYR A 158 -1.14 -15.61 0.19
C TYR A 158 -0.02 -14.68 0.63
N ALA A 159 0.74 -15.09 1.64
CA ALA A 159 1.98 -14.42 2.03
C ALA A 159 3.06 -15.50 2.22
N SER A 160 4.28 -15.18 1.79
CA SER A 160 5.45 -16.03 2.00
C SER A 160 5.64 -16.27 3.50
N SER A 161 5.83 -17.53 3.86
CA SER A 161 6.06 -17.95 5.25
C SER A 161 7.51 -17.76 5.69
N THR A 162 8.43 -17.70 4.70
CA THR A 162 9.88 -17.71 4.90
C THR A 162 10.49 -16.33 4.68
N PHE A 163 10.09 -15.63 3.61
CA PHE A 163 10.56 -14.29 3.31
C PHE A 163 9.59 -13.24 3.84
N ILE A 164 10.08 -12.40 4.75
CA ILE A 164 9.33 -11.28 5.31
C ILE A 164 10.17 -10.04 5.05
N PRO A 165 9.73 -9.07 4.23
CA PRO A 165 10.53 -7.90 3.92
C PRO A 165 10.78 -7.03 5.16
N ASN A 166 11.80 -6.19 5.07
CA ASN A 166 12.02 -5.15 6.08
C ASN A 166 10.85 -4.18 6.07
N THR A 167 10.34 -3.81 7.24
CA THR A 167 9.41 -2.69 7.33
C THR A 167 10.23 -1.42 7.48
N GLU A 168 10.16 -0.55 6.47
CA GLU A 168 10.82 0.76 6.53
C GLU A 168 10.18 1.65 7.59
N GLU A 169 10.97 2.61 8.09
CA GLU A 169 10.42 3.65 8.94
C GLU A 169 9.47 4.54 8.14
N LYS A 170 8.31 4.83 8.71
CA LYS A 170 7.34 5.76 8.12
C LYS A 170 6.87 6.74 9.18
N SER A 171 7.03 8.02 8.87
CA SER A 171 6.48 9.11 9.67
C SER A 171 5.04 9.38 9.25
N HIS A 172 4.15 9.45 10.22
CA HIS A 172 2.73 9.75 10.05
C HIS A 172 2.41 11.08 10.70
N PHE A 173 1.76 11.98 9.97
CA PHE A 173 1.22 13.21 10.52
C PHE A 173 -0.27 13.02 10.81
N LEU A 174 -0.56 12.56 12.02
CA LEU A 174 -1.86 12.03 12.41
C LEU A 174 -3.00 13.04 12.25
N LEU A 175 -2.75 14.32 12.55
CA LEU A 175 -3.79 15.35 12.44
C LEU A 175 -4.26 15.56 11.00
N GLU A 176 -3.36 15.46 10.02
CA GLU A 176 -3.71 15.56 8.61
C GLU A 176 -4.41 14.29 8.12
N GLU A 177 -3.90 13.12 8.51
CA GLU A 177 -4.49 11.81 8.19
C GLU A 177 -5.92 11.66 8.75
N GLU A 178 -6.21 12.23 9.92
CA GLU A 178 -7.55 12.26 10.53
C GLU A 178 -8.49 13.27 9.84
N TYR A 179 -7.95 14.41 9.39
CA TYR A 179 -8.75 15.51 8.85
C TYR A 179 -9.17 15.31 7.39
N LEU A 180 -8.24 14.89 6.51
CA LEU A 180 -8.49 14.83 5.06
C LEU A 180 -9.65 13.90 4.65
N PRO A 181 -9.82 12.68 5.21
CA PRO A 181 -10.89 11.77 4.80
C PRO A 181 -12.29 12.29 5.16
N THR A 182 -12.40 13.10 6.20
CA THR A 182 -13.67 13.64 6.70
C THR A 182 -14.03 14.98 6.06
N HIS A 183 -13.08 15.61 5.38
CA HIS A 183 -13.23 16.92 4.77
C HIS A 183 -12.76 16.83 3.32
N THR A 184 -13.67 16.40 2.44
CA THR A 184 -13.40 16.31 0.99
C THR A 184 -13.19 17.72 0.44
N ILE A 185 -11.92 18.13 0.29
CA ILE A 185 -11.59 19.37 -0.40
C ILE A 185 -11.37 19.01 -1.86
N PHE A 186 -12.39 19.22 -2.70
CA PHE A 186 -12.22 19.20 -4.15
C PHE A 186 -11.39 20.42 -4.53
N LEU A 187 -10.07 20.25 -4.62
CA LEU A 187 -9.16 21.29 -5.07
C LEU A 187 -8.80 21.02 -6.51
N SER A 188 -8.89 22.05 -7.33
CA SER A 188 -8.26 22.05 -8.65
C SER A 188 -6.74 22.03 -8.52
N ASP A 189 -6.00 21.52 -9.51
CA ASP A 189 -4.53 21.43 -9.52
C ASP A 189 -3.81 22.77 -9.24
N GLN A 190 -4.50 23.90 -9.42
CA GLN A 190 -3.98 25.24 -9.09
C GLN A 190 -4.08 25.58 -7.59
N GLU A 191 -5.06 25.00 -6.88
CA GLU A 191 -5.32 25.22 -5.46
C GLU A 191 -4.54 24.26 -4.54
N GLU A 192 -4.02 23.15 -5.06
CA GLU A 192 -3.07 22.29 -4.31
C GLU A 192 -1.83 23.06 -3.83
N SER A 193 -1.43 24.12 -4.56
CA SER A 193 -0.33 24.97 -4.16
C SER A 193 -0.65 25.86 -2.94
N PHE A 194 -1.93 26.17 -2.71
CA PHE A 194 -2.44 26.94 -1.56
C PHE A 194 -2.53 26.08 -0.27
N VAL A 195 -2.63 24.75 -0.38
CA VAL A 195 -2.72 23.79 0.75
C VAL A 195 -1.41 23.70 1.56
N LYS A 196 -0.31 24.25 1.04
CA LYS A 196 1.01 24.15 1.67
C LYS A 196 1.18 24.95 2.97
N GLU A 197 0.18 25.71 3.40
CA GLU A 197 0.23 26.51 4.65
C GLU A 197 -0.89 26.20 5.65
N ASN A 198 -1.36 24.95 5.73
CA ASN A 198 -2.33 24.57 6.75
C ASN A 198 -1.65 24.25 8.11
N TYR A 199 -2.22 24.77 9.19
CA TYR A 199 -1.94 24.29 10.55
C TYR A 199 -3.16 23.52 11.07
N TYR A 200 -2.91 22.34 11.61
CA TYR A 200 -3.93 21.49 12.22
C TYR A 200 -3.92 21.71 13.72
N ILE A 201 -5.07 22.05 14.29
CA ILE A 201 -5.17 22.39 15.70
C ILE A 201 -5.13 21.11 16.52
N ALA A 202 -4.22 21.08 17.49
CA ALA A 202 -4.08 20.01 18.46
C ALA A 202 -4.38 20.51 19.88
N LYS A 203 -5.14 19.72 20.65
CA LYS A 203 -5.33 19.92 22.10
C LYS A 203 -4.05 19.55 22.86
N GLU A 204 -3.95 20.04 24.10
CA GLU A 204 -2.96 19.53 25.05
C GLU A 204 -3.13 18.00 25.22
N ASN A 205 -2.01 17.28 25.26
CA ASN A 205 -1.92 15.82 25.33
C ASN A 205 -2.55 15.06 24.15
N GLN A 206 -2.80 15.71 23.01
CA GLN A 206 -3.21 15.02 21.77
C GLN A 206 -1.98 14.48 21.01
N LYS A 207 -2.08 13.26 20.46
CA LYS A 207 -1.10 12.70 19.53
C LYS A 207 -1.14 13.49 18.23
N VAL A 208 0.01 13.99 17.77
CA VAL A 208 0.08 14.81 16.56
C VAL A 208 0.83 14.13 15.42
N ALA A 209 1.80 13.28 15.75
CA ALA A 209 2.57 12.51 14.78
C ALA A 209 3.14 11.25 15.43
N CYS A 210 3.54 10.30 14.62
CA CYS A 210 4.37 9.18 15.06
C CYS A 210 5.36 8.73 13.99
N VAL A 211 6.43 8.07 14.42
CA VAL A 211 7.33 7.31 13.53
C VAL A 211 7.34 5.87 14.00
N ASN A 212 6.85 4.97 13.17
CA ASN A 212 6.91 3.54 13.48
C ASN A 212 8.36 3.08 13.42
N TYR A 213 8.78 2.27 14.40
CA TYR A 213 10.15 1.75 14.40
C TYR A 213 10.31 0.86 13.18
N PRO A 214 11.43 1.01 12.44
CA PRO A 214 11.74 0.05 11.40
C PRO A 214 11.83 -1.35 12.00
N LYS A 215 11.38 -2.36 11.25
CA LYS A 215 11.40 -3.75 11.69
C LYS A 215 12.26 -4.58 10.77
N GLN A 216 13.22 -5.28 11.36
CA GLN A 216 14.00 -6.28 10.66
C GLN A 216 13.08 -7.42 10.19
N GLY A 217 13.12 -7.68 8.89
CA GLY A 217 12.43 -8.79 8.26
C GLY A 217 13.19 -10.11 8.44
N ARG A 218 12.89 -11.07 7.56
CA ARG A 218 13.50 -12.40 7.52
C ARG A 218 13.94 -12.74 6.10
N ASP A 219 15.20 -13.15 5.98
CA ASP A 219 15.75 -13.69 4.74
C ASP A 219 14.97 -14.92 4.28
N GLY A 220 14.83 -15.10 2.98
CA GLY A 220 14.11 -16.24 2.42
C GLY A 220 13.85 -16.08 0.93
N ARG A 221 13.10 -17.00 0.34
CA ARG A 221 12.67 -16.87 -1.05
C ARG A 221 11.42 -16.03 -1.19
N ASN A 222 11.49 -15.08 -2.12
CA ASN A 222 10.32 -14.35 -2.57
C ASN A 222 9.41 -15.22 -3.46
N LEU A 223 8.25 -14.70 -3.85
CA LEU A 223 7.25 -15.39 -4.66
C LEU A 223 7.72 -15.74 -6.07
N LYS A 224 8.84 -15.18 -6.56
CA LYS A 224 9.49 -15.59 -7.82
C LYS A 224 10.52 -16.70 -7.61
N GLY A 225 10.66 -17.20 -6.39
CA GLY A 225 11.61 -18.25 -6.02
C GLY A 225 13.06 -17.78 -5.96
N LEU A 226 13.31 -16.47 -5.82
CA LEU A 226 14.66 -15.92 -5.63
C LEU A 226 14.94 -15.78 -4.13
N TYR A 227 16.08 -16.32 -3.68
CA TYR A 227 16.52 -16.15 -2.29
C TYR A 227 17.05 -14.73 -2.09
N ILE A 228 16.46 -14.00 -1.15
CA ILE A 228 16.78 -12.61 -0.82
C ILE A 228 17.38 -12.56 0.57
N GLU A 229 18.58 -11.99 0.67
CA GLU A 229 19.22 -11.63 1.95
C GLU A 229 18.92 -10.16 2.22
N LEU A 230 18.28 -9.87 3.35
CA LEU A 230 17.86 -8.52 3.70
C LEU A 230 19.02 -7.72 4.30
N PRO A 231 19.13 -6.43 3.98
CA PRO A 231 20.05 -5.56 4.68
C PRO A 231 19.63 -5.46 6.16
N LYS A 232 20.62 -5.27 7.03
CA LYS A 232 20.36 -4.96 8.44
C LYS A 232 19.73 -3.58 8.56
N VAL A 233 18.64 -3.49 9.31
CA VAL A 233 17.96 -2.23 9.59
C VAL A 233 18.39 -1.69 10.94
N ALA A 234 18.35 -0.37 11.10
CA ALA A 234 18.52 0.27 12.40
C ALA A 234 17.43 -0.21 13.38
N ASN A 235 17.75 -0.29 14.67
CA ASN A 235 16.79 -0.70 15.70
C ASN A 235 15.98 0.48 16.28
N SER A 236 16.25 1.70 15.81
CA SER A 236 15.63 2.93 16.28
C SER A 236 15.19 3.77 15.07
N PRO A 237 14.02 4.43 15.13
CA PRO A 237 13.58 5.32 14.08
C PRO A 237 14.38 6.62 14.11
N THR A 238 14.39 7.33 12.99
CA THR A 238 14.82 8.71 12.90
C THR A 238 13.78 9.62 13.55
N PRO A 239 14.12 10.36 14.64
CA PRO A 239 13.17 11.24 15.29
C PRO A 239 12.73 12.41 14.39
N ILE A 240 11.46 12.81 14.49
CA ILE A 240 10.95 14.02 13.84
C ILE A 240 11.52 15.23 14.58
N GLY A 241 12.10 16.18 13.83
CA GLY A 241 12.62 17.40 14.44
C GLY A 241 11.49 18.25 15.03
N HIS A 242 11.61 18.69 16.28
CA HIS A 242 10.55 19.44 16.95
C HIS A 242 11.11 20.39 18.01
N ASP A 243 10.30 21.36 18.45
CA ASP A 243 10.58 22.16 19.65
C ASP A 243 10.11 21.41 20.91
N LYS A 244 11.05 21.08 21.80
CA LYS A 244 10.78 20.36 23.06
C LYS A 244 9.91 21.15 24.03
N ASN A 245 9.77 22.46 23.85
CA ASN A 245 8.83 23.27 24.64
C ASN A 245 7.38 23.09 24.17
N ALA A 246 7.19 22.85 22.87
CA ALA A 246 5.87 22.72 22.25
C ALA A 246 5.37 21.27 22.17
N PHE A 247 6.29 20.31 22.08
CA PHE A 247 5.96 18.89 21.91
C PHE A 247 6.63 18.02 22.97
N GLU A 248 5.98 16.91 23.28
CA GLU A 248 6.53 15.82 24.09
C GLU A 248 6.73 14.59 23.22
N GLU A 249 7.88 13.95 23.33
CA GLU A 249 8.21 12.72 22.64
C GLU A 249 8.12 11.54 23.62
N ARG A 250 7.41 10.47 23.23
CA ARG A 250 7.22 9.26 24.04
C ARG A 250 7.40 8.01 23.17
N GLU A 251 8.02 6.99 23.72
CA GLU A 251 8.03 5.65 23.09
C GLU A 251 6.75 4.90 23.45
N GLU A 252 5.97 4.49 22.44
CA GLU A 252 4.73 3.72 22.64
C GLU A 252 4.57 2.69 21.53
N ASN A 253 4.23 1.44 21.87
CA ASN A 253 3.85 0.39 20.90
C ASN A 253 4.80 0.25 19.69
N ASN A 254 6.12 0.29 19.93
CA ASN A 254 7.14 0.21 18.88
C ASN A 254 7.06 1.37 17.85
N ALA A 255 6.69 2.55 18.35
CA ALA A 255 6.68 3.82 17.64
C ALA A 255 7.18 4.95 18.55
N LEU A 256 7.76 5.97 17.93
CA LEU A 256 8.09 7.23 18.58
C LEU A 256 6.92 8.18 18.35
N VAL A 257 6.19 8.54 19.41
CA VAL A 257 4.94 9.28 19.35
C VAL A 257 5.15 10.70 19.88
N TYR A 258 4.60 11.66 19.15
CA TYR A 258 4.69 13.08 19.47
C TYR A 258 3.35 13.58 19.97
N TYR A 259 3.36 14.20 21.14
CA TYR A 259 2.19 14.80 21.77
C TYR A 259 2.32 16.32 21.81
N SER A 260 1.20 16.99 21.60
CA SER A 260 1.10 18.44 21.79
C SER A 260 1.10 18.78 23.29
N LYS A 261 1.96 19.69 23.75
CA LYS A 261 1.99 20.15 25.16
C LYS A 261 0.99 21.24 25.49
N ALA A 262 0.35 21.84 24.48
CA ALA A 262 -0.59 22.93 24.65
C ALA A 262 -1.62 22.92 23.52
N LEU A 263 -2.66 23.74 23.64
CA LEU A 263 -3.52 24.06 22.50
C LEU A 263 -2.72 24.89 21.49
N GLN A 264 -2.44 24.33 20.31
CA GLN A 264 -1.61 24.97 19.29
C GLN A 264 -1.94 24.47 17.89
N GLY A 265 -1.57 25.26 16.89
CA GLY A 265 -1.57 24.83 15.50
C GLY A 265 -0.29 24.04 15.24
N VAL A 266 -0.41 22.91 14.55
CA VAL A 266 0.69 22.02 14.23
C VAL A 266 0.76 21.82 12.72
N LYS A 267 1.98 21.90 12.18
CA LYS A 267 2.26 21.61 10.78
C LYS A 267 3.47 20.70 10.68
N MET A 268 3.45 19.76 9.74
CA MET A 268 4.64 19.03 9.33
C MET A 268 5.32 19.77 8.17
N GLU A 269 6.58 20.20 8.36
CA GLU A 269 7.35 20.88 7.33
C GLU A 269 8.76 20.31 7.25
N LYS A 270 9.11 19.73 6.09
CA LYS A 270 10.45 19.16 5.81
C LYS A 270 10.94 18.20 6.92
N GLY A 271 10.06 17.31 7.38
CA GLY A 271 10.38 16.35 8.44
C GLY A 271 10.48 16.94 9.85
N ARG A 272 9.86 18.11 10.07
CA ARG A 272 9.81 18.77 11.38
C ARG A 272 8.40 19.18 11.78
N LEU A 273 8.08 19.02 13.05
CA LEU A 273 6.88 19.60 13.66
C LEU A 273 7.11 21.07 13.96
N VAL A 274 6.27 21.91 13.38
CA VAL A 274 6.21 23.35 13.63
C VAL A 274 4.96 23.66 14.42
N SER A 275 5.12 24.34 15.55
CA SER A 275 4.01 24.83 16.36
C SER A 275 3.73 26.31 16.08
N LYS A 276 2.44 26.67 16.10
CA LYS A 276 1.98 28.05 16.14
C LYS A 276 1.08 28.25 17.34
N GLN A 277 1.54 29.10 18.25
CA GLN A 277 0.81 29.53 19.44
C GLN A 277 0.46 31.03 19.30
N ASN A 278 -0.58 31.47 19.99
CA ASN A 278 -1.14 32.84 19.95
C ASN A 278 -1.95 33.15 18.68
N PHE A 279 -3.24 32.81 18.73
CA PHE A 279 -4.22 33.15 17.70
C PHE A 279 -4.96 34.46 18.02
N ILE A 280 -4.20 35.48 18.43
CA ILE A 280 -4.73 36.81 18.78
C ILE A 280 -4.36 37.78 17.66
N PHE A 281 -5.36 38.25 16.93
CA PHE A 281 -5.18 39.12 15.77
C PHE A 281 -5.55 40.57 16.16
N LYS A 282 -4.55 41.30 16.68
CA LYS A 282 -4.72 42.68 17.21
C LYS A 282 -5.05 43.75 16.16
N ASN A 283 -5.01 43.41 14.86
CA ASN A 283 -5.19 44.36 13.75
C ASN A 283 -6.08 43.75 12.64
N GLY A 284 -7.07 42.93 12.99
CA GLY A 284 -7.86 42.14 12.04
C GLY A 284 -7.10 40.94 11.44
N ILE A 285 -7.82 40.12 10.67
CA ILE A 285 -7.26 38.98 9.93
C ILE A 285 -6.96 39.43 8.50
N LYS A 286 -5.72 39.27 8.05
CA LYS A 286 -5.38 39.31 6.62
C LYS A 286 -5.16 37.89 6.14
N SER A 287 -5.93 37.43 5.15
CA SER A 287 -5.80 36.08 4.58
C SER A 287 -4.37 35.77 4.08
N ILE A 288 -3.60 36.80 3.70
CA ILE A 288 -2.20 36.66 3.25
C ILE A 288 -1.22 36.40 4.42
N GLU A 289 -1.57 36.79 5.65
CA GLU A 289 -0.69 36.72 6.83
C GLU A 289 -1.14 35.65 7.84
N VAL A 290 -2.34 35.08 7.67
CA VAL A 290 -2.94 34.11 8.58
C VAL A 290 -3.11 32.76 7.86
N PRO A 291 -2.36 31.72 8.27
CA PRO A 291 -2.49 30.40 7.67
C PRO A 291 -3.86 29.80 8.00
N ASN A 292 -4.31 28.87 7.16
CA ASN A 292 -5.54 28.13 7.42
C ASN A 292 -5.39 27.29 8.69
N LEU A 293 -6.39 27.35 9.56
CA LEU A 293 -6.45 26.59 10.80
C LEU A 293 -7.52 25.50 10.68
N LEU A 294 -7.11 24.24 10.74
CA LEU A 294 -7.96 23.07 10.51
C LEU A 294 -8.22 22.30 11.83
N GLY A 295 -9.42 21.72 12.02
CA GLY A 295 -9.74 20.89 13.19
C GLY A 295 -9.89 21.62 14.54
N GLY A 296 -10.01 22.96 14.52
CA GLY A 296 -9.97 23.82 15.72
C GLY A 296 -11.23 23.85 16.58
N VAL A 297 -12.42 23.64 16.00
CA VAL A 297 -13.71 23.80 16.69
C VAL A 297 -13.89 22.73 17.77
N GLU A 298 -13.70 21.46 17.40
CA GLU A 298 -13.74 20.33 18.34
C GLU A 298 -12.59 20.38 19.36
N SER A 299 -11.54 21.13 18.99
CA SER A 299 -10.35 21.39 19.80
C SER A 299 -10.52 22.46 20.87
N GLY A 300 -11.65 23.17 20.89
CA GLY A 300 -11.91 24.24 21.84
C GLY A 300 -11.11 25.51 21.56
N LEU A 301 -10.66 25.69 20.32
CA LEU A 301 -9.95 26.90 19.91
C LEU A 301 -10.89 28.10 19.92
N ALA A 302 -10.51 29.13 20.67
CA ALA A 302 -11.12 30.46 20.58
C ALA A 302 -10.19 31.40 19.81
N LEU A 303 -10.71 32.05 18.78
CA LEU A 303 -10.02 33.10 18.04
C LEU A 303 -10.51 34.45 18.57
N GLU A 304 -9.58 35.29 19.03
CA GLU A 304 -9.88 36.68 19.39
C GLU A 304 -9.40 37.60 18.27
N ILE A 305 -10.35 38.21 17.56
CA ILE A 305 -10.10 39.16 16.49
C ILE A 305 -10.47 40.54 17.01
N GLN A 306 -9.49 41.43 17.08
CA GLN A 306 -9.72 42.82 17.47
C GLN A 306 -9.78 43.67 16.20
N ALA A 307 -10.92 44.32 15.96
CA ALA A 307 -11.11 45.27 14.89
C ALA A 307 -10.50 46.63 15.26
N LYS A 308 -9.93 47.32 14.27
CA LYS A 308 -9.35 48.66 14.45
C LYS A 308 -10.40 49.77 14.33
N ASP A 309 -11.49 49.53 13.59
CA ASP A 309 -12.56 50.48 13.32
C ASP A 309 -13.85 49.76 12.87
N GLU A 310 -15.05 50.30 13.14
CA GLU A 310 -16.36 49.67 12.81
C GLU A 310 -16.55 49.42 11.29
N LEU A 311 -15.79 50.12 10.45
CA LEU A 311 -15.81 50.00 8.98
C LEU A 311 -14.78 49.00 8.42
N SER A 312 -13.86 48.51 9.25
CA SER A 312 -12.83 47.53 8.85
C SER A 312 -13.29 46.07 8.95
N ASP A 313 -14.53 45.85 9.39
CA ASP A 313 -15.20 44.54 9.50
C ASP A 313 -15.79 44.04 8.18
N ALA A 314 -15.64 44.79 7.09
CA ALA A 314 -15.96 44.29 5.77
C ALA A 314 -14.86 43.32 5.32
N ILE A 315 -15.28 42.09 5.03
CA ILE A 315 -14.65 41.19 4.07
C ILE A 315 -14.40 41.99 2.78
N ASP A 316 -13.27 42.69 2.70
CA ASP A 316 -12.93 43.57 1.58
C ASP A 316 -12.07 42.81 0.55
N SER A 317 -12.53 41.61 0.19
CA SER A 317 -11.99 40.87 -0.95
C SER A 317 -12.99 39.80 -1.42
N ASN A 318 -13.94 40.23 -2.25
CA ASN A 318 -14.63 39.47 -3.31
C ASN A 318 -14.77 37.95 -3.12
N LEU A 319 -15.82 37.51 -2.43
CA LEU A 319 -16.45 36.21 -2.67
C LEU A 319 -17.78 36.43 -3.42
N ILE A 320 -17.68 36.41 -4.76
CA ILE A 320 -18.64 35.75 -5.65
C ILE A 320 -17.94 34.48 -6.12
#